data_AF-F1YLF6-F1
#
_entry.id   AF-F1YLF6-F1
#
_cell.length_a   1.000
_cell.length_b   1.000
_cell.length_c   1.000
_cell.angle_alpha   90.00
_cell.angle_beta   90.00
_cell.angle_gamma   90.00
#
_symmetry.space_group_name_H-M   'P 1'
#
loop_
_entity.id
_entity.type
_entity.pdbx_description
1 polymer ?
#
loop_
_entity_poly.entity_id
_entity_poly.type
_entity_poly.pdbx_seq_one_letter_code
_entity_poly.pdbx_strand_id
1 'polypeptide(L)'
;MTSRTLPGGLDIRPARSAEPARPGARRLALAVIGVGTMMTFINVSSTIGALSAIAGDLHSSPTATVWISSMYSLVVATFILAAGTAADLFGRRAVFMAGAAAFVLGSGVAVLAPSTGVLIAAQAVMGLGGACVLPAGLSAISELFPDPAERTGAVSIWAASSGVGVAVGPVAAGVLIDAWSWHAVFLVNVVLGAATLIGALAVIPESRQRSRRLDPVGIVLATVAIGSLTFGIIEGRSRGYSSPVILAADVLACAALIAFVRYELRRTDPMLDVRLFRSASFSSVMGVAAVTMFGFTGGSLMVVLYLQRVQGTDALGAGLRILIMFVPFVVVSPLAARLVRRLGFKVLITAGLVMMAVGVLLFLLAGPQSGLGPLVPGLIVAGIGSGLLIAPSTAAAMISVSHRQAGMASSAVNMFRQLGNVLGTAVLGTVLTSQYATALARRLADAEPAERAVPEAFTEAFHSGTLVAGAVLLAAAVPAFLFIRSRPAAA
;
A
#
# COMPACT_ATOMS: atom_id res chain seq x y z
N MET A 1 49.95 -43.32 -1.20
CA MET A 1 50.66 -42.33 -0.38
C MET A 1 51.47 -41.43 -1.30
N THR A 2 50.98 -40.23 -1.63
CA THR A 2 51.78 -39.10 -2.14
C THR A 2 50.91 -37.86 -2.06
N SER A 3 50.96 -37.18 -0.90
CA SER A 3 50.35 -35.87 -0.68
C SER A 3 51.26 -34.79 -1.27
N ARG A 4 50.72 -33.99 -2.19
CA ARG A 4 51.31 -32.70 -2.58
C ARG A 4 50.81 -31.65 -1.60
N THR A 5 51.70 -31.17 -0.72
CA THR A 5 51.49 -30.01 0.13
C THR A 5 51.81 -28.73 -0.67
N LEU A 6 50.82 -27.86 -0.86
CA LEU A 6 51.03 -26.49 -1.32
C LEU A 6 51.32 -25.59 -0.11
N PRO A 7 52.43 -24.84 -0.08
CA PRO A 7 52.71 -23.88 0.99
C PRO A 7 52.07 -22.52 0.65
N GLY A 8 51.11 -22.09 1.47
CA GLY A 8 50.44 -20.80 1.29
C GLY A 8 48.99 -20.80 1.77
N GLY A 9 48.74 -21.34 2.97
CA GLY A 9 47.43 -21.30 3.60
C GLY A 9 47.11 -19.90 4.09
N LEU A 10 46.55 -19.06 3.21
CA LEU A 10 45.66 -18.00 3.69
C LEU A 10 44.52 -18.72 4.39
N ASP A 11 44.52 -18.62 5.71
CA ASP A 11 43.51 -19.15 6.60
C ASP A 11 42.20 -18.38 6.30
N ILE A 12 41.46 -18.82 5.27
CA ILE A 12 40.13 -18.30 4.94
C ILE A 12 39.24 -18.80 6.07
N ARG A 13 39.25 -18.10 7.20
CA ARG A 13 38.27 -18.28 8.25
C ARG A 13 36.90 -18.24 7.57
N PRO A 14 36.09 -19.32 7.61
CA PRO A 14 34.74 -19.24 7.10
C PRO A 14 34.08 -18.06 7.80
N ALA A 15 33.54 -17.13 6.99
CA ALA A 15 32.83 -15.98 7.51
C ALA A 15 31.87 -16.47 8.59
N ARG A 16 31.96 -15.90 9.81
CA ARG A 16 31.02 -16.19 10.90
C ARG A 16 29.61 -16.08 10.30
N SER A 17 28.98 -17.22 10.04
CA SER A 17 27.57 -17.29 9.74
C SER A 17 26.88 -16.61 10.91
N ALA A 18 26.15 -15.52 10.64
CA ALA A 18 25.42 -14.81 11.68
C ALA A 18 24.62 -15.83 12.48
N GLU A 19 24.90 -15.93 13.79
CA GLU A 19 24.16 -16.83 14.67
C GLU A 19 22.67 -16.55 14.48
N PRO A 20 21.84 -17.58 14.25
CA PRO A 20 20.42 -17.38 14.07
C PRO A 20 19.87 -16.65 15.30
N ALA A 21 19.34 -15.44 15.07
CA ALA A 21 18.81 -14.60 16.14
C ALA A 21 17.87 -15.40 17.04
N ARG A 22 18.03 -15.28 18.37
CA ARG A 22 17.22 -16.00 19.35
C ARG A 22 15.72 -15.83 19.04
N PRO A 23 14.87 -16.86 19.21
CA PRO A 23 13.45 -16.79 18.83
C PRO A 23 12.69 -15.59 19.40
N GLY A 24 13.01 -15.16 20.63
CA GLY A 24 12.44 -13.96 21.26
C GLY A 24 12.80 -12.65 20.54
N ALA A 25 14.05 -12.52 20.07
CA ALA A 25 14.50 -11.34 19.33
C ALA A 25 13.80 -11.21 17.97
N ARG A 26 13.53 -12.33 17.27
CA ARG A 26 12.79 -12.33 16.00
C ARG A 26 11.35 -11.84 16.15
N ARG A 27 10.66 -12.26 17.22
CA ARG A 27 9.28 -11.82 17.51
C ARG A 27 9.24 -10.33 17.84
N LEU A 28 10.20 -9.85 18.63
CA LEU A 28 10.30 -8.42 18.96
C LEU A 28 10.64 -7.57 17.73
N ALA A 29 11.56 -8.03 16.88
CA ALA A 29 11.86 -7.37 15.60
C ALA A 29 10.63 -7.30 14.70
N LEU A 30 9.84 -8.37 14.61
CA LEU A 30 8.59 -8.37 13.87
C LEU A 30 7.58 -7.38 14.45
N ALA A 31 7.47 -7.28 15.79
CA ALA A 31 6.61 -6.30 16.44
C ALA A 31 7.04 -4.86 16.10
N VAL A 32 8.34 -4.55 16.16
CA VAL A 32 8.89 -3.23 15.79
C VAL A 32 8.62 -2.90 14.32
N ILE A 33 8.85 -3.86 13.41
CA ILE A 33 8.55 -3.68 11.98
C ILE A 33 7.04 -3.48 11.77
N GLY A 34 6.19 -4.19 12.52
CA GLY A 34 4.75 -4.01 12.55
C GLY A 34 4.33 -2.62 13.02
N VAL A 35 4.90 -2.11 14.11
CA VAL A 35 4.63 -0.74 14.62
C VAL A 35 5.04 0.31 13.61
N GLY A 36 6.23 0.20 13.02
CA GLY A 36 6.69 1.12 11.97
C GLY A 36 5.74 1.12 10.77
N THR A 37 5.28 -0.06 10.36
CA THR A 37 4.29 -0.20 9.27
C THR A 37 2.94 0.39 9.66
N MET A 38 2.44 0.10 10.86
CA MET A 38 1.19 0.64 11.38
C MET A 38 1.21 2.17 11.39
N MET A 39 2.29 2.79 11.88
CA MET A 39 2.50 4.24 11.84
C MET A 39 2.33 4.82 10.44
N THR A 40 2.91 4.19 9.40
CA THR A 40 2.78 4.68 8.02
C THR A 40 1.34 4.75 7.53
N PHE A 41 0.50 3.80 7.94
CA PHE A 41 -0.92 3.75 7.55
C PHE A 41 -1.82 4.59 8.46
N ILE A 42 -1.48 4.72 9.75
CA ILE A 42 -2.14 5.66 10.66
C ILE A 42 -2.05 7.06 10.10
N ASN A 43 -0.86 7.51 9.66
CA ASN A 43 -0.71 8.86 9.09
C ASN A 43 -1.67 9.13 7.93
N VAL A 44 -1.83 8.16 7.01
CA VAL A 44 -2.74 8.32 5.88
C VAL A 44 -4.18 8.47 6.36
N SER A 45 -4.66 7.54 7.17
CA SER A 45 -6.07 7.50 7.55
C SER A 45 -6.43 8.59 8.58
N SER A 46 -5.53 8.92 9.49
CA SER A 46 -5.73 9.98 10.48
C SER A 46 -5.67 11.38 9.86
N THR A 47 -4.77 11.62 8.89
CA THR A 47 -4.73 12.89 8.15
C THR A 47 -6.03 13.10 7.38
N ILE A 48 -6.55 12.04 6.74
CA ILE A 48 -7.86 12.10 6.05
C ILE A 48 -8.98 12.40 7.06
N GLY A 49 -8.98 11.75 8.22
CA GLY A 49 -9.95 12.02 9.30
C GLY A 49 -9.88 13.45 9.84
N ALA A 50 -8.70 14.04 9.89
CA ALA A 50 -8.46 15.40 10.36
C ALA A 50 -8.64 16.48 9.28
N LEU A 51 -8.90 16.11 8.03
CA LEU A 51 -8.77 17.00 6.88
C LEU A 51 -9.68 18.22 6.95
N SER A 52 -10.92 18.05 7.43
CA SER A 52 -11.86 19.17 7.63
C SER A 52 -11.39 20.15 8.69
N ALA A 53 -10.87 19.66 9.82
CA ALA A 53 -10.33 20.50 10.90
C ALA A 53 -9.08 21.26 10.43
N ILE A 54 -8.18 20.57 9.72
CA ILE A 54 -6.98 21.17 9.11
C ILE A 54 -7.36 22.27 8.11
N ALA A 55 -8.34 21.98 7.24
CA ALA A 55 -8.75 22.93 6.20
C ALA A 55 -9.39 24.19 6.80
N GLY A 56 -10.20 24.04 7.86
CA GLY A 56 -10.80 25.15 8.58
C GLY A 56 -9.76 26.02 9.30
N ASP A 57 -8.88 25.40 10.09
CA ASP A 57 -7.88 26.12 10.89
C ASP A 57 -6.84 26.84 10.01
N LEU A 58 -6.31 26.16 8.99
CA LEU A 58 -5.30 26.71 8.09
C LEU A 58 -5.90 27.51 6.91
N HIS A 59 -7.23 27.65 6.84
CA HIS A 59 -7.94 28.30 5.74
C HIS A 59 -7.50 27.77 4.36
N SER A 60 -7.38 26.43 4.26
CA SER A 60 -6.81 25.77 3.08
C SER A 60 -7.77 25.80 1.90
N SER A 61 -7.26 26.12 0.71
CA SER A 61 -8.05 25.99 -0.52
C SER A 61 -8.37 24.52 -0.82
N PRO A 62 -9.43 24.22 -1.60
CA PRO A 62 -9.77 22.83 -1.97
C PRO A 62 -8.60 22.09 -2.63
N THR A 63 -7.84 22.77 -3.50
CA THR A 63 -6.62 22.24 -4.11
C THR A 63 -5.57 21.91 -3.05
N ALA A 64 -5.34 22.81 -2.11
CA ALA A 64 -4.34 22.59 -1.06
C ALA A 64 -4.72 21.44 -0.12
N THR A 65 -6.01 21.26 0.15
CA THR A 65 -6.56 20.13 0.93
C THR A 65 -6.35 18.77 0.25
N VAL A 66 -6.47 18.71 -1.09
CA VAL A 66 -6.11 17.52 -1.86
C VAL A 66 -4.61 17.22 -1.73
N TRP A 67 -3.77 18.26 -1.79
CA TRP A 67 -2.33 18.11 -1.62
C TRP A 67 -1.91 17.65 -0.22
N ILE A 68 -2.55 18.13 0.85
CA ILE A 68 -2.30 17.67 2.22
C ILE A 68 -2.49 16.15 2.33
N SER A 69 -3.60 15.63 1.82
CA SER A 69 -3.93 14.19 1.91
C SER A 69 -3.14 13.32 0.91
N SER A 70 -2.71 13.88 -0.21
CA SER A 70 -2.10 13.11 -1.31
C SER A 70 -0.58 13.12 -1.33
N MET A 71 0.08 14.18 -0.80
CA MET A 71 1.52 14.38 -0.93
C MET A 71 2.33 13.23 -0.32
N TYR A 72 1.92 12.73 0.84
CA TYR A 72 2.55 11.56 1.46
C TYR A 72 2.54 10.34 0.53
N SER A 73 1.37 9.98 0.02
CA SER A 73 1.19 8.82 -0.85
C SER A 73 1.94 8.96 -2.18
N LEU A 74 1.96 10.18 -2.73
CA LEU A 74 2.73 10.54 -3.92
C LEU A 74 4.22 10.26 -3.70
N VAL A 75 4.79 10.77 -2.60
CA VAL A 75 6.21 10.57 -2.29
C VAL A 75 6.51 9.11 -1.98
N VAL A 76 5.65 8.42 -1.22
CA VAL A 76 5.81 6.98 -0.98
C VAL A 76 5.88 6.24 -2.30
N ALA A 77 4.89 6.41 -3.19
CA ALA A 77 4.85 5.73 -4.48
C ALA A 77 6.11 6.03 -5.32
N THR A 78 6.52 7.29 -5.37
CA THR A 78 7.63 7.80 -6.18
C THR A 78 8.99 7.23 -5.74
N PHE A 79 9.22 7.05 -4.44
CA PHE A 79 10.52 6.68 -3.90
C PHE A 79 10.61 5.21 -3.43
N ILE A 80 9.53 4.44 -3.48
CA ILE A 80 9.50 3.07 -2.90
C ILE A 80 10.53 2.12 -3.54
N LEU A 81 10.73 2.20 -4.87
CA LEU A 81 11.73 1.38 -5.56
C LEU A 81 13.16 1.82 -5.22
N ALA A 82 13.39 3.13 -5.18
CA ALA A 82 14.68 3.71 -4.85
C ALA A 82 15.07 3.36 -3.40
N ALA A 83 14.13 3.47 -2.47
CA ALA A 83 14.31 3.12 -1.08
C ALA A 83 14.54 1.60 -0.87
N GLY A 84 13.86 0.76 -1.64
CA GLY A 84 14.13 -0.68 -1.69
C GLY A 84 15.56 -1.00 -2.10
N THR A 85 16.06 -0.33 -3.14
CA THR A 85 17.45 -0.47 -3.60
C THR A 85 18.44 0.08 -2.60
N ALA A 86 18.13 1.21 -1.95
CA ALA A 86 18.92 1.76 -0.86
C ALA A 86 19.01 0.76 0.31
N ALA A 87 17.91 0.07 0.65
CA ALA A 87 17.90 -0.94 1.72
C ALA A 87 18.79 -2.14 1.38
N ASP A 88 18.82 -2.57 0.12
CA ASP A 88 19.73 -3.62 -0.32
C ASP A 88 21.20 -3.16 -0.32
N LEU A 89 21.49 -1.88 -0.63
CA LEU A 89 22.85 -1.32 -0.69
C LEU A 89 23.45 -0.97 0.68
N PHE A 90 22.76 -0.10 1.41
CA PHE A 90 23.25 0.51 2.65
C PHE A 90 22.93 -0.35 3.88
N GLY A 91 21.92 -1.22 3.76
CA GLY A 91 21.48 -2.10 4.82
C GLY A 91 20.03 -1.87 5.21
N ARG A 92 19.31 -2.98 5.42
CA ARG A 92 17.87 -2.99 5.67
C ARG A 92 17.53 -2.28 6.97
N ARG A 93 18.35 -2.44 8.01
CA ARG A 93 18.14 -1.76 9.29
C ARG A 93 18.47 -0.29 9.20
N ALA A 94 19.61 0.06 8.59
CA ALA A 94 20.01 1.44 8.39
C ALA A 94 18.93 2.25 7.65
N VAL A 95 18.38 1.73 6.56
CA VAL A 95 17.33 2.40 5.78
C VAL A 95 15.98 2.43 6.52
N PHE A 96 15.63 1.36 7.24
CA PHE A 96 14.43 1.36 8.09
C PHE A 96 14.49 2.45 9.17
N MET A 97 15.64 2.59 9.85
CA MET A 97 15.86 3.62 10.88
C MET A 97 15.90 5.02 10.28
N ALA A 98 16.57 5.22 9.14
CA ALA A 98 16.56 6.50 8.44
C ALA A 98 15.13 6.89 8.04
N GLY A 99 14.33 5.92 7.59
CA GLY A 99 12.92 6.11 7.30
C GLY A 99 12.11 6.51 8.52
N ALA A 100 12.27 5.79 9.64
CA ALA A 100 11.61 6.11 10.90
C ALA A 100 12.00 7.49 11.43
N ALA A 101 13.28 7.87 11.35
CA ALA A 101 13.77 9.18 11.74
C ALA A 101 13.18 10.30 10.85
N ALA A 102 13.16 10.12 9.53
CA ALA A 102 12.50 11.05 8.62
C ALA A 102 11.01 11.19 8.94
N PHE A 103 10.34 10.09 9.28
CA PHE A 103 8.94 10.10 9.69
C PHE A 103 8.71 10.92 10.97
N VAL A 104 9.54 10.73 11.99
CA VAL A 104 9.50 11.49 13.24
C VAL A 104 9.74 12.98 12.99
N LEU A 105 10.75 13.33 12.18
CA LEU A 105 11.06 14.71 11.83
C LEU A 105 9.89 15.36 11.07
N GLY A 106 9.37 14.69 10.04
CA GLY A 106 8.21 15.18 9.29
C GLY A 106 6.97 15.33 10.17
N SER A 107 6.72 14.37 11.07
CA SER A 107 5.61 14.46 12.02
C SER A 107 5.81 15.63 12.99
N GLY A 108 7.02 15.87 13.48
CA GLY A 108 7.34 17.03 14.33
C GLY A 108 7.11 18.36 13.62
N VAL A 109 7.48 18.46 12.34
CA VAL A 109 7.16 19.64 11.51
C VAL A 109 5.65 19.79 11.34
N ALA A 110 4.90 18.71 11.15
CA ALA A 110 3.44 18.74 11.04
C ALA A 110 2.75 19.19 12.35
N VAL A 111 3.25 18.74 13.51
CA VAL A 111 2.77 19.17 14.84
C VAL A 111 2.93 20.68 15.03
N LEU A 112 3.95 21.28 14.44
CA LEU A 112 4.25 22.71 14.55
C LEU A 112 3.83 23.50 13.31
N ALA A 113 3.07 22.91 12.39
CA ALA A 113 2.81 23.52 11.09
C ALA A 113 1.91 24.77 11.21
N PRO A 114 2.40 25.96 10.80
CA PRO A 114 1.62 27.21 10.86
C PRO A 114 0.83 27.48 9.58
N SER A 115 1.03 26.68 8.53
CA SER A 115 0.41 26.90 7.22
C SER A 115 0.29 25.60 6.43
N THR A 116 -0.59 25.61 5.43
CA THR A 116 -0.83 24.48 4.54
C THR A 116 0.44 24.05 3.79
N GLY A 117 1.26 25.00 3.34
CA GLY A 117 2.50 24.71 2.62
C GLY A 117 3.51 23.94 3.48
N VAL A 118 3.65 24.33 4.75
CA VAL A 118 4.51 23.61 5.71
C VAL A 118 3.98 22.20 5.97
N LEU A 119 2.66 22.05 6.11
CA LEU A 119 2.05 20.73 6.31
C LEU A 119 2.23 19.81 5.09
N ILE A 120 2.11 20.33 3.88
CA ILE A 120 2.38 19.58 2.64
C ILE A 120 3.86 19.13 2.60
N ALA A 121 4.79 20.02 2.94
CA ALA A 121 6.21 19.68 3.03
C ALA A 121 6.47 18.62 4.10
N ALA A 122 5.82 18.71 5.26
CA ALA A 122 5.88 17.70 6.31
C ALA A 122 5.37 16.33 5.83
N GLN A 123 4.25 16.30 5.10
CA GLN A 123 3.72 15.09 4.46
C GLN A 123 4.70 14.50 3.45
N ALA A 124 5.41 15.34 2.70
CA ALA A 124 6.47 14.88 1.79
C ALA A 124 7.61 14.20 2.55
N VAL A 125 8.09 14.80 3.65
CA VAL A 125 9.15 14.23 4.50
C VAL A 125 8.70 12.91 5.14
N MET A 126 7.48 12.85 5.67
CA MET A 126 6.90 11.60 6.17
C MET A 126 6.77 10.54 5.06
N GLY A 127 6.42 10.97 3.84
CA GLY A 127 6.34 10.10 2.67
C GLY A 127 7.68 9.46 2.31
N LEU A 128 8.78 10.20 2.39
CA LEU A 128 10.14 9.63 2.28
C LEU A 128 10.40 8.61 3.38
N GLY A 129 9.95 8.90 4.60
CA GLY A 129 10.01 7.97 5.73
C GLY A 129 9.27 6.66 5.44
N GLY A 130 8.02 6.76 4.98
CA GLY A 130 7.20 5.60 4.61
C GLY A 130 7.78 4.80 3.45
N ALA A 131 8.34 5.47 2.44
CA ALA A 131 9.03 4.82 1.31
C ALA A 131 10.20 3.94 1.76
N CYS A 132 10.90 4.34 2.83
CA CYS A 132 12.00 3.57 3.42
C CYS A 132 11.50 2.44 4.33
N VAL A 133 10.55 2.73 5.23
CA VAL A 133 10.06 1.79 6.25
C VAL A 133 9.42 0.55 5.63
N LEU A 134 8.57 0.72 4.62
CA LEU A 134 7.77 -0.37 4.04
C LEU A 134 8.62 -1.48 3.37
N PRO A 135 9.45 -1.19 2.34
CA PRO A 135 10.26 -2.20 1.67
C PRO A 135 11.41 -2.70 2.56
N ALA A 136 12.01 -1.84 3.39
CA ALA A 136 13.09 -2.25 4.28
C ALA A 136 12.59 -3.21 5.38
N GLY A 137 11.41 -2.95 5.95
CA GLY A 137 10.77 -3.81 6.93
C GLY A 137 10.46 -5.20 6.37
N LEU A 138 9.86 -5.26 5.16
CA LEU A 138 9.56 -6.53 4.50
C LEU A 138 10.82 -7.30 4.08
N SER A 139 11.87 -6.59 3.67
CA SER A 139 13.17 -7.19 3.37
C SER A 139 13.86 -7.72 4.64
N ALA A 140 13.73 -7.02 5.77
CA ALA A 140 14.23 -7.48 7.06
C ALA A 140 13.48 -8.74 7.55
N ILE A 141 12.15 -8.78 7.38
CA ILE A 141 11.35 -10.00 7.64
C ILE A 141 11.86 -11.18 6.83
N SER A 142 12.20 -10.96 5.56
CA SER A 142 12.66 -12.04 4.68
C SER A 142 14.02 -12.62 5.09
N GLU A 143 14.86 -11.84 5.77
CA GLU A 143 16.10 -12.32 6.37
C GLU A 143 15.87 -13.05 7.70
N LEU A 144 15.02 -12.47 8.56
CA LEU A 144 14.74 -12.97 9.90
C LEU A 144 14.02 -14.32 9.89
N PHE A 145 13.25 -14.59 8.82
CA PHE A 145 12.48 -15.80 8.64
C PHE A 145 12.84 -16.47 7.30
N PRO A 146 13.91 -17.30 7.26
CA PRO A 146 14.33 -18.01 6.06
C PRO A 146 13.30 -19.05 5.60
N ASP A 147 12.65 -19.71 6.56
CA ASP A 147 11.61 -20.70 6.29
C ASP A 147 10.40 -20.06 5.57
N PRO A 148 9.96 -20.57 4.40
CA PRO A 148 8.87 -19.98 3.64
C PRO A 148 7.54 -19.89 4.42
N ALA A 149 7.25 -20.83 5.30
CA ALA A 149 6.00 -20.84 6.06
C ALA A 149 6.04 -19.84 7.22
N GLU A 150 7.13 -19.79 7.99
CA GLU A 150 7.34 -18.77 9.01
C GLU A 150 7.36 -17.37 8.41
N ARG A 151 8.03 -17.19 7.26
CA ARG A 151 8.06 -15.93 6.52
C ARG A 151 6.66 -15.48 6.12
N THR A 152 5.85 -16.38 5.56
CA THR A 152 4.47 -16.06 5.20
C THR A 152 3.68 -15.61 6.44
N GLY A 153 3.87 -16.26 7.60
CA GLY A 153 3.28 -15.84 8.87
C GLY A 153 3.74 -14.45 9.34
N ALA A 154 5.03 -14.15 9.22
CA ALA A 154 5.57 -12.84 9.58
C ALA A 154 5.05 -11.73 8.64
N VAL A 155 4.99 -12.00 7.33
CA VAL A 155 4.41 -11.08 6.35
C VAL A 155 2.91 -10.87 6.60
N SER A 156 2.19 -11.91 7.04
CA SER A 156 0.80 -11.79 7.48
C SER A 156 0.63 -10.85 8.68
N ILE A 157 1.51 -10.92 9.67
CA ILE A 157 1.49 -9.99 10.82
C ILE A 157 1.78 -8.57 10.36
N TRP A 158 2.78 -8.38 9.50
CA TRP A 158 3.10 -7.08 8.90
C TRP A 158 1.92 -6.49 8.09
N ALA A 159 1.24 -7.31 7.30
CA ALA A 159 0.04 -6.90 6.57
C ALA A 159 -1.12 -6.54 7.51
N ALA A 160 -1.33 -7.33 8.57
CA ALA A 160 -2.34 -7.04 9.58
C ALA A 160 -2.05 -5.70 10.30
N SER A 161 -0.79 -5.41 10.64
CA SER A 161 -0.39 -4.12 11.21
C SER A 161 -0.73 -2.94 10.31
N SER A 162 -0.64 -3.12 8.99
CA SER A 162 -1.07 -2.10 8.02
C SER A 162 -2.57 -1.81 8.16
N GLY A 163 -3.41 -2.85 8.20
CA GLY A 163 -4.86 -2.69 8.36
C GLY A 163 -5.29 -2.13 9.71
N VAL A 164 -4.61 -2.50 10.79
CA VAL A 164 -4.80 -1.87 12.11
C VAL A 164 -4.53 -0.37 12.00
N GLY A 165 -3.46 0.03 11.30
CA GLY A 165 -3.16 1.44 11.13
C GLY A 165 -4.25 2.21 10.37
N VAL A 166 -4.76 1.62 9.28
CA VAL A 166 -5.88 2.21 8.53
C VAL A 166 -7.13 2.34 9.41
N ALA A 167 -7.45 1.31 10.20
CA ALA A 167 -8.61 1.27 11.09
C ALA A 167 -8.53 2.26 12.27
N VAL A 168 -7.38 2.34 12.92
CA VAL A 168 -7.19 3.18 14.12
C VAL A 168 -7.17 4.66 13.77
N GLY A 169 -6.65 5.04 12.60
CA GLY A 169 -6.40 6.45 12.27
C GLY A 169 -7.61 7.38 12.40
N PRO A 170 -8.79 7.09 11.82
CA PRO A 170 -9.96 7.97 11.93
C PRO A 170 -10.50 8.07 13.36
N VAL A 171 -10.49 6.97 14.11
CA VAL A 171 -10.93 6.94 15.52
C VAL A 171 -9.99 7.76 16.39
N ALA A 172 -8.69 7.57 16.22
CA ALA A 172 -7.67 8.35 16.91
C ALA A 172 -7.78 9.83 16.53
N ALA A 173 -7.96 10.16 15.24
CA ALA A 173 -8.12 11.54 14.79
C ALA A 173 -9.32 12.23 15.44
N GLY A 174 -10.50 11.61 15.45
CA GLY A 174 -11.70 12.18 16.07
C GLY A 174 -11.48 12.50 17.56
N VAL A 175 -11.01 11.51 18.33
CA VAL A 175 -10.76 11.69 19.78
C VAL A 175 -9.71 12.78 20.04
N LEU A 176 -8.63 12.82 19.26
CA LEU A 176 -7.54 13.79 19.45
C LEU A 176 -7.95 15.21 19.07
N ILE A 177 -8.78 15.36 18.04
CA ILE A 177 -9.32 16.66 17.61
C ILE A 177 -10.29 17.19 18.67
N ASP A 178 -11.20 16.35 19.17
CA ASP A 178 -12.18 16.74 20.19
C ASP A 178 -11.52 17.10 21.53
N ALA A 179 -10.47 16.38 21.93
CA ALA A 179 -9.80 16.58 23.21
C ALA A 179 -8.74 17.70 23.19
N TRP A 180 -8.06 17.90 22.06
CA TRP A 180 -6.95 18.84 21.94
C TRP A 180 -7.01 19.64 20.64
N SER A 181 -6.41 19.14 19.57
CA SER A 181 -6.34 19.79 18.26
C SER A 181 -5.95 18.80 17.17
N TRP A 182 -6.08 19.20 15.91
CA TRP A 182 -5.61 18.38 14.79
C TRP A 182 -4.09 18.16 14.80
N HIS A 183 -3.29 19.05 15.42
CA HIS A 183 -1.84 18.88 15.55
C HIS A 183 -1.50 17.63 16.37
N ALA A 184 -2.32 17.27 17.36
CA ALA A 184 -2.11 16.09 18.20
C ALA A 184 -2.17 14.77 17.40
N VAL A 185 -2.84 14.77 16.25
CA VAL A 185 -2.88 13.63 15.32
C VAL A 185 -1.47 13.27 14.81
N PHE A 186 -0.63 14.27 14.57
CA PHE A 186 0.76 14.05 14.14
C PHE A 186 1.68 13.71 15.31
N LEU A 187 1.34 14.10 16.54
CA LEU A 187 2.11 13.75 17.74
C LEU A 187 2.09 12.23 17.99
N VAL A 188 0.98 11.54 17.68
CA VAL A 188 0.92 10.07 17.74
C VAL A 188 1.99 9.44 16.84
N ASN A 189 2.20 9.98 15.64
CA ASN A 189 3.23 9.49 14.73
C ASN A 189 4.65 9.75 15.26
N VAL A 190 4.87 10.87 15.95
CA VAL A 190 6.15 11.14 16.64
C VAL A 190 6.43 10.05 17.68
N VAL A 191 5.44 9.72 18.52
CA VAL A 191 5.59 8.70 19.57
C VAL A 191 5.84 7.32 18.98
N LEU A 192 5.03 6.90 18.01
CA LEU A 192 5.18 5.60 17.34
C LEU A 192 6.50 5.52 16.55
N GLY A 193 6.91 6.60 15.91
CA GLY A 193 8.16 6.68 15.16
C GLY A 193 9.37 6.60 16.08
N ALA A 194 9.35 7.30 17.21
CA ALA A 194 10.41 7.23 18.22
C ALA A 194 10.52 5.82 18.81
N ALA A 195 9.39 5.19 19.16
CA ALA A 195 9.37 3.82 19.64
C ALA A 195 9.90 2.84 18.58
N THR A 196 9.54 3.04 17.31
CA THR A 196 10.04 2.25 16.18
C THR A 196 11.55 2.40 16.02
N LEU A 197 12.07 3.63 16.12
CA LEU A 197 13.51 3.92 15.98
C LEU A 197 14.33 3.28 17.10
N ILE A 198 13.89 3.45 18.35
CA ILE A 198 14.54 2.85 19.53
C ILE A 198 14.49 1.33 19.46
N GLY A 199 13.32 0.76 19.12
CA GLY A 199 13.15 -0.67 18.95
C GLY A 199 14.05 -1.21 17.83
N ALA A 200 14.10 -0.54 16.69
CA ALA A 200 14.87 -0.99 15.53
C ALA A 200 16.37 -1.10 15.83
N LEU A 201 16.91 -0.13 16.58
CA LEU A 201 18.30 -0.14 17.05
C LEU A 201 18.60 -1.38 17.92
N ALA A 202 17.66 -1.76 18.78
CA ALA A 202 17.85 -2.82 19.75
C ALA A 202 17.71 -4.23 19.17
N VAL A 203 16.81 -4.45 18.21
CA VAL A 203 16.38 -5.82 17.84
C VAL A 203 16.50 -6.20 16.37
N ILE A 204 16.57 -5.23 15.46
CA ILE A 204 16.75 -5.54 14.05
C ILE A 204 18.25 -5.76 13.81
N PRO A 205 18.67 -6.90 13.24
CA PRO A 205 20.06 -7.09 12.84
C PRO A 205 20.34 -6.36 11.52
N GLU A 206 21.58 -5.92 11.33
CA GLU A 206 21.99 -5.33 10.05
C GLU A 206 22.17 -6.42 8.98
N SER A 207 21.56 -6.23 7.81
CA SER A 207 21.72 -7.12 6.65
C SER A 207 21.71 -6.28 5.37
N ARG A 208 22.68 -6.55 4.48
CA ARG A 208 22.90 -5.81 3.23
C ARG A 208 23.42 -6.72 2.11
N GLN A 209 23.10 -6.38 0.87
CA GLN A 209 23.62 -7.04 -0.33
C GLN A 209 24.91 -6.39 -0.80
N ARG A 210 26.05 -6.86 -0.29
CA ARG A 210 27.38 -6.27 -0.58
C ARG A 210 27.79 -6.23 -2.06
N SER A 211 27.16 -7.05 -2.89
CA SER A 211 27.44 -7.13 -4.33
C SER A 211 26.60 -6.18 -5.17
N ARG A 212 25.57 -5.55 -4.58
CA ARG A 212 24.68 -4.64 -5.28
C ARG A 212 25.38 -3.30 -5.53
N ARG A 213 25.13 -2.69 -6.69
CA ARG A 213 25.68 -1.39 -7.10
C ARG A 213 24.59 -0.34 -7.18
N LEU A 214 24.97 0.93 -6.99
CA LEU A 214 24.04 2.05 -7.14
C LEU A 214 23.66 2.21 -8.61
N ASP A 215 22.36 2.29 -8.88
CA ASP A 215 21.83 2.63 -10.19
C ASP A 215 21.12 4.00 -10.18
N PRO A 216 21.87 5.11 -10.28
CA PRO A 216 21.29 6.44 -10.19
C PRO A 216 20.35 6.75 -11.37
N VAL A 217 20.66 6.23 -12.56
CA VAL A 217 19.83 6.46 -13.75
C VAL A 217 18.52 5.68 -13.63
N GLY A 218 18.57 4.42 -13.20
CA GLY A 218 17.38 3.62 -12.94
C GLY A 218 16.48 4.25 -11.89
N ILE A 219 17.07 4.76 -10.80
CA ILE A 219 16.36 5.51 -9.75
C ILE A 219 15.65 6.74 -10.33
N VAL A 220 16.38 7.60 -11.06
CA VAL A 220 15.79 8.83 -11.62
C VAL A 220 14.67 8.50 -12.60
N LEU A 221 14.87 7.55 -13.50
CA LEU A 221 13.84 7.17 -14.49
C LEU A 221 12.59 6.59 -13.81
N ALA A 222 12.75 5.72 -12.81
CA ALA A 222 11.62 5.16 -12.05
C ALA A 222 10.89 6.24 -11.25
N THR A 223 11.62 7.13 -10.58
CA THR A 223 11.07 8.27 -9.83
C THR A 223 10.28 9.19 -10.75
N VAL A 224 10.83 9.55 -11.92
CA VAL A 224 10.10 10.39 -12.89
C VAL A 224 8.88 9.67 -13.45
N ALA A 225 8.99 8.38 -13.78
CA ALA A 225 7.87 7.60 -14.31
C ALA A 225 6.71 7.50 -13.30
N ILE A 226 6.99 7.05 -12.08
CA ILE A 226 5.97 6.83 -11.05
C ILE A 226 5.46 8.16 -10.49
N GLY A 227 6.35 9.14 -10.29
CA GLY A 227 5.99 10.46 -9.79
C GLY A 227 5.09 11.21 -10.77
N SER A 228 5.44 11.23 -12.06
CA SER A 228 4.61 11.91 -13.07
C SER A 228 3.27 11.21 -13.26
N LEU A 229 3.24 9.88 -13.27
CA LEU A 229 2.00 9.11 -13.35
C LEU A 229 1.09 9.38 -12.15
N THR A 230 1.64 9.33 -10.94
CA THR A 230 0.87 9.55 -9.70
C THR A 230 0.37 10.99 -9.62
N PHE A 231 1.21 11.96 -10.04
CA PHE A 231 0.82 13.36 -10.17
C PHE A 231 -0.35 13.55 -11.15
N GLY A 232 -0.25 12.98 -12.36
CA GLY A 232 -1.30 13.06 -13.38
C GLY A 232 -2.62 12.48 -12.88
N ILE A 233 -2.56 11.37 -12.14
CA ILE A 233 -3.73 10.72 -11.56
C ILE A 233 -4.39 11.58 -10.48
N ILE A 234 -3.61 12.12 -9.54
CA ILE A 234 -4.12 12.94 -8.44
C ILE A 234 -4.70 14.24 -8.99
N GLU A 235 -3.93 14.95 -9.81
CA GLU A 235 -4.24 16.32 -10.19
C GLU A 235 -5.14 16.42 -11.44
N GLY A 236 -5.26 15.33 -12.20
CA GLY A 236 -6.22 15.22 -13.30
C GLY A 236 -7.67 15.40 -12.86
N ARG A 237 -7.99 15.13 -11.58
CA ARG A 237 -9.32 15.37 -11.01
C ARG A 237 -9.67 16.85 -10.91
N SER A 238 -8.71 17.71 -10.60
CA SER A 238 -8.97 19.15 -10.41
C SER A 238 -8.78 19.93 -11.71
N ARG A 239 -7.74 19.61 -12.49
CA ARG A 239 -7.38 20.31 -13.73
C ARG A 239 -8.05 19.75 -14.97
N GLY A 240 -8.65 18.57 -14.86
CA GLY A 240 -9.16 17.80 -15.99
C GLY A 240 -8.05 16.97 -16.64
N TYR A 241 -8.36 15.72 -16.97
CA TYR A 241 -7.44 14.77 -17.59
C TYR A 241 -6.98 15.20 -19.00
N SER A 242 -7.75 16.04 -19.69
CA SER A 242 -7.39 16.58 -21.00
C SER A 242 -6.55 17.86 -20.94
N SER A 243 -6.20 18.35 -19.74
CA SER A 243 -5.41 19.58 -19.62
C SER A 243 -3.98 19.35 -20.12
N PRO A 244 -3.33 20.36 -20.75
CA PRO A 244 -1.98 20.20 -21.29
C PRO A 244 -0.95 19.75 -20.25
N VAL A 245 -1.11 20.17 -18.99
CA VAL A 245 -0.22 19.80 -17.88
C VAL A 245 -0.32 18.31 -17.54
N ILE A 246 -1.53 17.76 -17.54
CA ILE A 246 -1.75 16.34 -17.21
C ILE A 246 -1.31 15.47 -18.38
N LEU A 247 -1.63 15.86 -19.62
CA LEU A 247 -1.13 15.18 -20.81
C LEU A 247 0.41 15.19 -20.87
N ALA A 248 1.06 16.31 -20.53
CA ALA A 248 2.51 16.37 -20.45
C ALA A 248 3.07 15.44 -19.35
N ALA A 249 2.41 15.36 -18.19
CA ALA A 249 2.80 14.43 -17.13
C ALA A 249 2.64 12.96 -17.55
N ASP A 250 1.56 12.61 -18.25
CA ASP A 250 1.31 11.25 -18.76
C ASP A 250 2.31 10.87 -19.87
N VAL A 251 2.63 11.79 -20.77
CA VAL A 251 3.67 11.60 -21.79
C VAL A 251 5.04 11.43 -21.13
N LEU A 252 5.37 12.25 -20.13
CA LEU A 252 6.61 12.14 -19.37
C LEU A 252 6.69 10.80 -18.62
N ALA A 253 5.59 10.37 -17.99
CA ALA A 253 5.49 9.09 -17.31
C ALA A 253 5.74 7.92 -18.28
N CYS A 254 5.07 7.93 -19.45
CA CYS A 254 5.24 6.91 -20.48
C CYS A 254 6.67 6.88 -21.03
N ALA A 255 7.23 8.05 -21.36
CA ALA A 255 8.58 8.16 -21.90
C ALA A 255 9.63 7.69 -20.88
N ALA A 256 9.51 8.11 -19.61
CA ALA A 256 10.40 7.70 -18.54
C ALA A 256 10.28 6.20 -18.24
N LEU A 257 9.07 5.62 -18.28
CA LEU A 257 8.87 4.18 -18.11
C LEU A 257 9.50 3.37 -19.24
N ILE A 258 9.32 3.79 -20.50
CA ILE A 258 9.95 3.13 -21.66
C ILE A 258 11.47 3.23 -21.56
N ALA A 259 12.00 4.40 -21.19
CA ALA A 259 13.43 4.60 -20.97
C ALA A 259 13.95 3.72 -19.82
N PHE A 260 13.23 3.66 -18.70
CA PHE A 260 13.53 2.81 -17.55
C PHE A 260 13.64 1.34 -17.96
N VAL A 261 12.61 0.81 -18.62
CA VAL A 261 12.59 -0.59 -19.09
C VAL A 261 13.76 -0.88 -20.03
N ARG A 262 14.01 -0.01 -21.01
CA ARG A 262 15.12 -0.20 -21.97
C ARG A 262 16.49 -0.14 -21.29
N TYR A 263 16.65 0.75 -20.32
CA TYR A 263 17.88 0.91 -19.56
C TYR A 263 18.14 -0.30 -18.65
N GLU A 264 17.17 -0.70 -17.85
CA GLU A 264 17.27 -1.83 -16.91
C GLU A 264 17.52 -3.17 -17.65
N LEU A 265 16.91 -3.38 -18.82
CA LEU A 265 17.14 -4.58 -19.63
C LEU A 265 18.61 -4.75 -20.09
N ARG A 266 19.36 -3.66 -20.19
CA ARG A 266 20.77 -3.63 -20.61
C ARG A 266 21.75 -3.70 -19.43
N ARG A 267 21.29 -3.48 -18.20
CA ARG A 267 22.15 -3.45 -17.01
C ARG A 267 22.40 -4.85 -16.45
N THR A 268 23.59 -5.02 -15.88
CA THR A 268 24.02 -6.29 -15.26
C THR A 268 23.54 -6.43 -13.82
N ASP A 269 23.34 -5.33 -13.12
CA ASP A 269 22.80 -5.27 -11.75
C ASP A 269 21.65 -4.25 -11.68
N PRO A 270 20.49 -4.58 -12.30
CA PRO A 270 19.35 -3.69 -12.43
C PRO A 270 18.70 -3.36 -11.07
N MET A 271 18.12 -2.17 -10.96
CA MET A 271 17.25 -1.80 -9.84
C MET A 271 16.05 -2.75 -9.75
N LEU A 272 15.42 -3.01 -10.91
CA LEU A 272 14.35 -3.98 -11.08
C LEU A 272 14.69 -4.84 -12.30
N ASP A 273 14.94 -6.13 -12.08
CA ASP A 273 15.17 -7.08 -13.16
C ASP A 273 13.85 -7.31 -13.93
N VAL A 274 13.66 -6.50 -14.98
CA VAL A 274 12.45 -6.53 -15.82
C VAL A 274 12.28 -7.88 -16.51
N ARG A 275 13.34 -8.69 -16.62
CA ARG A 275 13.27 -10.03 -17.22
C ARG A 275 12.42 -10.98 -16.37
N LEU A 276 12.24 -10.70 -15.07
CA LEU A 276 11.34 -11.46 -14.19
C LEU A 276 9.89 -11.42 -14.68
N PHE A 277 9.46 -10.37 -15.37
CA PHE A 277 8.11 -10.27 -15.95
C PHE A 277 7.86 -11.25 -17.11
N ARG A 278 8.91 -11.91 -17.64
CA ARG A 278 8.74 -13.02 -18.58
C ARG A 278 8.16 -14.26 -17.90
N SER A 279 8.31 -14.38 -16.58
CA SER A 279 7.64 -15.41 -15.79
C SER A 279 6.18 -15.02 -15.58
N ALA A 280 5.26 -15.78 -16.17
CA ALA A 280 3.83 -15.56 -15.99
C ALA A 280 3.43 -15.55 -14.50
N SER A 281 4.06 -16.40 -13.67
CA SER A 281 3.82 -16.42 -12.21
C SER A 281 4.19 -15.09 -11.55
N PHE A 282 5.35 -14.51 -11.88
CA PHE A 282 5.80 -13.25 -11.28
C PHE A 282 4.89 -12.09 -11.71
N SER A 283 4.57 -12.01 -13.00
CA SER A 283 3.67 -10.99 -13.56
C SER A 283 2.25 -11.09 -12.99
N SER A 284 1.72 -12.30 -12.83
CA SER A 284 0.41 -12.50 -12.19
C SER A 284 0.42 -12.04 -10.74
N VAL A 285 1.47 -12.34 -9.97
CA VAL A 285 1.56 -11.87 -8.58
C VAL A 285 1.62 -10.34 -8.48
N MET A 286 2.36 -9.66 -9.37
CA MET A 286 2.38 -8.19 -9.42
C MET A 286 1.00 -7.61 -9.77
N GLY A 287 0.30 -8.22 -10.74
CA GLY A 287 -1.06 -7.85 -11.11
C GLY A 287 -2.05 -8.03 -9.95
N VAL A 288 -1.96 -9.15 -9.23
CA VAL A 288 -2.77 -9.40 -8.02
C VAL A 288 -2.48 -8.34 -6.95
N ALA A 289 -1.21 -7.99 -6.72
CA ALA A 289 -0.84 -7.00 -5.72
C ALA A 289 -1.46 -5.62 -6.03
N ALA A 290 -1.46 -5.20 -7.31
CA ALA A 290 -2.12 -3.98 -7.75
C ALA A 290 -3.66 -4.07 -7.64
N VAL A 291 -4.27 -5.13 -8.17
CA VAL A 291 -5.73 -5.29 -8.21
C VAL A 291 -6.34 -5.45 -6.81
N THR A 292 -5.65 -6.12 -5.90
CA THR A 292 -6.04 -6.20 -4.49
C THR A 292 -6.15 -4.80 -3.90
N MET A 293 -5.14 -3.95 -4.11
CA MET A 293 -5.15 -2.59 -3.57
C MET A 293 -6.12 -1.66 -4.27
N PHE A 294 -6.33 -1.84 -5.58
CA PHE A 294 -7.36 -1.18 -6.35
C PHE A 294 -8.75 -1.42 -5.75
N GLY A 295 -9.10 -2.69 -5.54
CA GLY A 295 -10.40 -3.05 -4.97
C GLY A 295 -10.53 -2.62 -3.50
N PHE A 296 -9.45 -2.73 -2.71
CA PHE A 296 -9.48 -2.44 -1.29
C PHE A 296 -9.69 -0.94 -1.03
N THR A 297 -8.79 -0.11 -1.55
CA THR A 297 -8.85 1.35 -1.32
C THR A 297 -9.94 2.01 -2.14
N GLY A 298 -10.10 1.63 -3.42
CA GLY A 298 -11.14 2.16 -4.28
C GLY A 298 -12.54 1.77 -3.78
N GLY A 299 -12.75 0.51 -3.42
CA GLY A 299 -14.01 0.04 -2.84
C GLY A 299 -14.32 0.72 -1.50
N SER A 300 -13.33 0.85 -0.62
CA SER A 300 -13.50 1.61 0.63
C SER A 300 -13.86 3.07 0.40
N LEU A 301 -13.20 3.75 -0.56
CA LEU A 301 -13.53 5.12 -0.92
C LEU A 301 -14.99 5.24 -1.37
N MET A 302 -15.45 4.35 -2.25
CA MET A 302 -16.83 4.36 -2.74
C MET A 302 -17.83 4.20 -1.59
N VAL A 303 -17.60 3.25 -0.67
CA VAL A 303 -18.47 3.03 0.49
C VAL A 303 -18.50 4.26 1.39
N VAL A 304 -17.34 4.85 1.69
CA VAL A 304 -17.27 6.07 2.52
C VAL A 304 -18.06 7.20 1.89
N LEU A 305 -17.89 7.43 0.58
CA LEU A 305 -18.63 8.48 -0.13
C LEU A 305 -20.13 8.19 -0.18
N TYR A 306 -20.53 6.93 -0.32
CA TYR A 306 -21.94 6.51 -0.25
C TYR A 306 -22.56 6.78 1.12
N LEU A 307 -21.86 6.40 2.20
CA LEU A 307 -22.33 6.65 3.57
C LEU A 307 -22.49 8.14 3.86
N GLN A 308 -21.59 8.98 3.35
CA GLN A 308 -21.65 10.43 3.58
C GLN A 308 -22.70 11.12 2.70
N ARG A 309 -22.75 10.79 1.40
CA ARG A 309 -23.57 11.52 0.42
C ARG A 309 -24.99 11.00 0.29
N VAL A 310 -25.22 9.71 0.52
CA VAL A 310 -26.54 9.08 0.44
C VAL A 310 -27.14 8.88 1.82
N GLN A 311 -26.36 8.33 2.76
CA GLN A 311 -26.86 8.01 4.10
C GLN A 311 -26.72 9.16 5.10
N GLY A 312 -26.19 10.32 4.67
CA GLY A 312 -26.01 11.50 5.51
C GLY A 312 -25.15 11.25 6.75
N THR A 313 -24.32 10.20 6.74
CA THR A 313 -23.44 9.89 7.87
C THR A 313 -22.29 10.89 7.88
N ASP A 314 -21.94 11.39 9.06
CA ASP A 314 -20.77 12.23 9.23
C ASP A 314 -19.46 11.45 8.94
N ALA A 315 -18.33 12.18 8.88
CA ALA A 315 -17.04 11.59 8.55
C ALA A 315 -16.62 10.51 9.57
N LEU A 316 -16.86 10.76 10.86
CA LEU A 316 -16.54 9.82 11.94
C LEU A 316 -17.40 8.55 11.83
N GLY A 317 -18.72 8.69 11.67
CA GLY A 317 -19.62 7.56 11.51
C GLY A 317 -19.30 6.73 10.28
N ALA A 318 -18.92 7.34 9.15
CA ALA A 318 -18.47 6.62 7.96
C ALA A 318 -17.17 5.85 8.23
N GLY A 319 -16.23 6.47 8.96
CA GLY A 319 -14.98 5.85 9.41
C GLY A 319 -15.21 4.66 10.36
N LEU A 320 -16.16 4.76 11.29
CA LEU A 320 -16.52 3.65 12.19
C LEU A 320 -17.19 2.50 11.44
N ARG A 321 -18.06 2.82 10.47
CA ARG A 321 -18.76 1.81 9.67
C ARG A 321 -17.82 1.06 8.72
N ILE A 322 -16.78 1.71 8.16
CA ILE A 322 -15.81 1.01 7.31
C ILE A 322 -14.94 0.01 8.10
N LEU A 323 -14.89 0.10 9.44
CA LEU A 323 -14.25 -0.92 10.29
C LEU A 323 -14.86 -2.31 10.10
N ILE A 324 -16.12 -2.41 9.66
CA ILE A 324 -16.77 -3.69 9.32
C ILE A 324 -16.00 -4.43 8.22
N MET A 325 -15.30 -3.71 7.34
CA MET A 325 -14.41 -4.28 6.33
C MET A 325 -13.00 -4.53 6.87
N PHE A 326 -12.47 -3.63 7.71
CA PHE A 326 -11.10 -3.75 8.21
C PHE A 326 -10.93 -4.78 9.31
N VAL A 327 -11.93 -5.00 10.17
CA VAL A 327 -11.84 -6.00 11.25
C VAL A 327 -11.67 -7.42 10.68
N PRO A 328 -12.49 -7.89 9.72
CA PRO A 328 -12.27 -9.19 9.08
C PRO A 328 -10.93 -9.27 8.36
N PHE A 329 -10.49 -8.18 7.69
CA PHE A 329 -9.17 -8.12 7.08
C PHE A 329 -8.04 -8.38 8.09
N VAL A 330 -8.07 -7.70 9.24
CA VAL A 330 -7.06 -7.85 10.31
C VAL A 330 -7.12 -9.24 10.94
N VAL A 331 -8.33 -9.77 11.19
CA VAL A 331 -8.53 -11.08 11.83
C VAL A 331 -8.10 -12.23 10.91
N VAL A 332 -8.35 -12.12 9.60
CA VAL A 332 -8.07 -13.19 8.64
C VAL A 332 -6.63 -13.17 8.13
N SER A 333 -5.97 -12.01 8.09
CA SER A 333 -4.60 -11.87 7.60
C SER A 333 -3.60 -12.86 8.25
N PRO A 334 -3.59 -13.08 9.59
CA PRO A 334 -2.75 -14.09 10.24
C PRO A 334 -3.09 -15.54 9.84
N LEU A 335 -4.35 -15.82 9.51
CA LEU A 335 -4.80 -17.17 9.11
C LEU A 335 -4.31 -17.54 7.71
N ALA A 336 -4.03 -16.54 6.86
CA ALA A 336 -3.59 -16.75 5.49
C ALA A 336 -2.36 -17.66 5.41
N ALA A 337 -1.37 -17.50 6.30
CA ALA A 337 -0.18 -18.36 6.31
C ALA A 337 -0.50 -19.84 6.56
N ARG A 338 -1.45 -20.13 7.47
CA ARG A 338 -1.90 -21.51 7.74
C ARG A 338 -2.65 -22.09 6.54
N LEU A 339 -3.47 -21.27 5.88
CA LEU A 339 -4.23 -21.66 4.70
C LEU A 339 -3.32 -21.88 3.49
N VAL A 340 -2.28 -21.07 3.29
CA VAL A 340 -1.27 -21.28 2.23
C VAL A 340 -0.61 -22.64 2.38
N ARG A 341 -0.24 -23.06 3.61
CA ARG A 341 0.35 -24.38 3.84
C ARG A 341 -0.57 -25.54 3.45
N ARG A 342 -1.89 -25.37 3.63
CA ARG A 342 -2.87 -26.43 3.34
C ARG A 342 -3.34 -26.43 1.89
N LEU A 343 -3.58 -25.25 1.31
CA LEU A 343 -4.25 -25.06 0.02
C LEU A 343 -3.28 -24.65 -1.10
N GLY A 344 -2.09 -24.15 -0.77
CA GLY A 344 -1.15 -23.56 -1.72
C GLY A 344 -1.48 -22.11 -2.10
N PHE A 345 -0.50 -21.42 -2.70
CA PHE A 345 -0.66 -20.01 -3.09
C PHE A 345 -1.73 -19.80 -4.16
N LYS A 346 -1.73 -20.64 -5.21
CA LYS A 346 -2.67 -20.56 -6.34
C LYS A 346 -4.12 -20.57 -5.89
N VAL A 347 -4.51 -21.58 -5.10
CA VAL A 347 -5.90 -21.74 -4.65
C VAL A 347 -6.30 -20.59 -3.74
N LEU A 348 -5.44 -20.25 -2.77
CA LEU A 348 -5.77 -19.23 -1.79
C LEU A 348 -5.89 -17.83 -2.41
N ILE A 349 -4.96 -17.44 -3.28
CA ILE A 349 -5.00 -16.14 -3.95
C ILE A 349 -6.21 -16.04 -4.88
N THR A 350 -6.50 -17.11 -5.65
CA THR A 350 -7.69 -17.12 -6.52
C THR A 350 -8.97 -17.00 -5.71
N ALA A 351 -9.09 -17.79 -4.63
CA ALA A 351 -10.24 -17.72 -3.73
C ALA A 351 -10.37 -16.33 -3.08
N GLY A 352 -9.26 -15.73 -2.64
CA GLY A 352 -9.24 -14.38 -2.09
C GLY A 352 -9.75 -13.33 -3.09
N LEU A 353 -9.35 -13.40 -4.36
CA LEU A 353 -9.82 -12.48 -5.41
C LEU A 353 -11.30 -12.64 -5.69
N VAL A 354 -11.78 -13.89 -5.81
CA VAL A 354 -13.21 -14.18 -6.02
C VAL A 354 -14.03 -13.71 -4.82
N MET A 355 -13.58 -14.01 -3.59
CA MET A 355 -14.25 -13.55 -2.38
C MET A 355 -14.30 -12.03 -2.32
N MET A 356 -13.17 -11.36 -2.59
CA MET A 356 -13.12 -9.91 -2.60
C MET A 356 -14.05 -9.32 -3.67
N ALA A 357 -14.10 -9.92 -4.86
CA ALA A 357 -15.01 -9.52 -5.92
C ALA A 357 -16.47 -9.69 -5.50
N VAL A 358 -16.84 -10.84 -4.93
CA VAL A 358 -18.20 -11.10 -4.43
C VAL A 358 -18.55 -10.08 -3.34
N GLY A 359 -17.64 -9.83 -2.39
CA GLY A 359 -17.86 -8.85 -1.32
C GLY A 359 -18.12 -7.45 -1.85
N VAL A 360 -17.32 -7.01 -2.84
CA VAL A 360 -17.55 -5.73 -3.52
C VAL A 360 -18.87 -5.74 -4.29
N LEU A 361 -19.18 -6.78 -5.06
CA LEU A 361 -20.43 -6.89 -5.83
C LEU A 361 -21.69 -6.93 -4.94
N LEU A 362 -21.58 -7.40 -3.70
CA LEU A 362 -22.68 -7.32 -2.73
C LEU A 362 -23.03 -5.87 -2.35
N PHE A 363 -22.17 -4.89 -2.62
CA PHE A 363 -22.53 -3.47 -2.46
C PHE A 363 -23.65 -3.03 -3.40
N LEU A 364 -23.93 -3.79 -4.48
CA LEU A 364 -25.10 -3.57 -5.35
C LEU A 364 -26.44 -3.72 -4.62
N LEU A 365 -26.45 -4.38 -3.45
CA LEU A 365 -27.66 -4.52 -2.63
C LEU A 365 -28.00 -3.23 -1.87
N ALA A 366 -27.09 -2.26 -1.81
CA ALA A 366 -27.32 -1.00 -1.14
C ALA A 366 -28.25 -0.10 -1.97
N GLY A 367 -29.30 0.39 -1.33
CA GLY A 367 -30.23 1.38 -1.89
C GLY A 367 -30.31 2.63 -1.01
N PRO A 368 -30.85 3.74 -1.54
CA PRO A 368 -30.87 5.04 -0.84
C PRO A 368 -31.47 4.98 0.57
N GLN A 369 -32.51 4.16 0.75
CA GLN A 369 -33.26 4.03 2.00
C GLN A 369 -32.93 2.74 2.77
N SER A 370 -32.01 1.92 2.26
CA SER A 370 -31.81 0.56 2.77
C SER A 370 -31.02 0.48 4.09
N GLY A 371 -30.55 1.62 4.60
CA GLY A 371 -29.63 1.66 5.73
C GLY A 371 -28.32 0.94 5.43
N LEU A 372 -27.60 0.55 6.48
CA LEU A 372 -26.30 -0.13 6.39
C LEU A 372 -26.41 -1.65 6.20
N GLY A 373 -27.56 -2.25 6.54
CA GLY A 373 -27.77 -3.70 6.56
C GLY A 373 -27.28 -4.41 5.28
N PRO A 374 -27.66 -3.96 4.07
CA PRO A 374 -27.24 -4.61 2.82
C PRO A 374 -25.74 -4.49 2.51
N LEU A 375 -25.04 -3.50 3.05
CA LEU A 375 -23.60 -3.34 2.86
C LEU A 375 -22.79 -4.28 3.76
N VAL A 376 -23.32 -4.70 4.92
CA VAL A 376 -22.58 -5.48 5.93
C VAL A 376 -22.00 -6.77 5.36
N PRO A 377 -22.77 -7.64 4.67
CA PRO A 377 -22.23 -8.88 4.12
C PRO A 377 -21.10 -8.60 3.12
N GLY A 378 -21.27 -7.58 2.27
CA GLY A 378 -20.26 -7.17 1.32
C GLY A 378 -18.97 -6.70 1.98
N LEU A 379 -19.08 -5.87 3.03
CA LEU A 379 -17.93 -5.35 3.77
C LEU A 379 -17.16 -6.48 4.45
N ILE A 380 -17.88 -7.42 5.07
CA ILE A 380 -17.27 -8.57 5.73
C ILE A 380 -16.54 -9.44 4.71
N VAL A 381 -17.21 -9.83 3.62
CA VAL A 381 -16.66 -10.73 2.61
C VAL A 381 -15.48 -10.07 1.86
N ALA A 382 -15.57 -8.77 1.56
CA ALA A 382 -14.48 -8.01 0.94
C ALA A 382 -13.26 -7.91 1.88
N GLY A 383 -13.50 -7.70 3.17
CA GLY A 383 -12.46 -7.69 4.21
C GLY A 383 -11.74 -9.04 4.31
N ILE A 384 -12.48 -10.15 4.36
CA ILE A 384 -11.92 -11.51 4.39
C ILE A 384 -11.09 -11.76 3.11
N GLY A 385 -11.64 -11.48 1.93
CA GLY A 385 -10.95 -11.66 0.65
C GLY A 385 -9.62 -10.89 0.61
N SER A 386 -9.65 -9.62 1.03
CA SER A 386 -8.44 -8.77 1.11
C SER A 386 -7.38 -9.35 2.05
N GLY A 387 -7.79 -9.91 3.19
CA GLY A 387 -6.88 -10.52 4.18
C GLY A 387 -6.19 -11.77 3.66
N LEU A 388 -6.84 -12.49 2.73
CA LEU A 388 -6.30 -13.66 2.06
C LEU A 388 -5.38 -13.33 0.87
N LEU A 389 -5.25 -12.05 0.49
CA LEU A 389 -4.50 -11.65 -0.70
C LEU A 389 -3.16 -11.01 -0.39
N ILE A 390 -3.12 -10.05 0.54
CA ILE A 390 -1.93 -9.21 0.73
C ILE A 390 -0.69 -10.02 1.11
N ALA A 391 -0.79 -10.85 2.15
CA ALA A 391 0.37 -11.62 2.61
C ALA A 391 0.73 -12.79 1.67
N PRO A 392 -0.22 -13.59 1.16
CA PRO A 392 0.09 -14.66 0.21
C PRO A 392 0.67 -14.15 -1.11
N SER A 393 0.17 -13.06 -1.69
CA SER A 393 0.75 -12.46 -2.91
C SER A 393 2.19 -11.99 -2.67
N THR A 394 2.45 -11.34 -1.53
CA THR A 394 3.80 -10.92 -1.15
C THR A 394 4.73 -12.12 -1.03
N ALA A 395 4.34 -13.16 -0.28
CA ALA A 395 5.15 -14.37 -0.14
C ALA A 395 5.37 -15.11 -1.47
N ALA A 396 4.36 -15.15 -2.35
CA ALA A 396 4.46 -15.74 -3.69
C ALA A 396 5.48 -15.00 -4.57
N ALA A 397 5.55 -13.67 -4.49
CA ALA A 397 6.57 -12.88 -5.20
C ALA A 397 7.99 -13.24 -4.73
N MET A 398 8.16 -13.35 -3.41
CA MET A 398 9.46 -13.62 -2.78
C MET A 398 9.98 -15.03 -3.08
N ILE A 399 9.08 -16.01 -3.24
CA ILE A 399 9.45 -17.40 -3.60
C ILE A 399 9.69 -17.54 -5.11
N SER A 400 9.19 -16.60 -5.93
CA SER A 400 9.37 -16.62 -7.39
C SER A 400 10.76 -16.13 -7.83
N VAL A 401 11.59 -15.66 -6.90
CA VAL A 401 12.91 -15.09 -7.16
C VAL A 401 13.97 -15.74 -6.26
N SER A 402 15.25 -15.58 -6.62
CA SER A 402 16.36 -16.03 -5.75
C SER A 402 16.40 -15.24 -4.44
N HIS A 403 17.01 -15.79 -3.38
CA HIS A 403 17.15 -15.11 -2.08
C HIS A 403 17.83 -13.73 -2.20
N ARG A 404 18.77 -13.58 -3.15
CA ARG A 404 19.42 -12.29 -3.46
C ARG A 404 18.48 -11.28 -4.11
N GLN A 405 17.42 -11.74 -4.78
CA GLN A 405 16.45 -10.87 -5.46
C GLN A 405 15.20 -10.60 -4.62
N ALA A 406 15.13 -11.13 -3.41
CA ALA A 406 14.02 -10.97 -2.49
C ALA A 406 13.73 -9.48 -2.18
N GLY A 407 14.76 -8.67 -1.85
CA GLY A 407 14.58 -7.24 -1.56
C GLY A 407 13.94 -6.47 -2.73
N MET A 408 14.40 -6.75 -3.95
CA MET A 408 13.82 -6.23 -5.18
C MET A 408 12.37 -6.69 -5.40
N ALA A 409 12.05 -7.98 -5.21
CA ALA A 409 10.68 -8.47 -5.37
C ALA A 409 9.72 -7.85 -4.35
N SER A 410 10.15 -7.70 -3.10
CA SER A 410 9.42 -6.98 -2.03
C SER A 410 9.12 -5.54 -2.43
N SER A 411 10.12 -4.84 -2.97
CA SER A 411 9.99 -3.46 -3.41
C SER A 411 9.05 -3.33 -4.61
N ALA A 412 9.13 -4.28 -5.56
CA ALA A 412 8.23 -4.37 -6.70
C ALA A 412 6.77 -4.61 -6.25
N VAL A 413 6.51 -5.58 -5.36
CA VAL A 413 5.17 -5.82 -4.83
C VAL A 413 4.58 -4.57 -4.19
N ASN A 414 5.36 -3.87 -3.36
CA ASN A 414 4.89 -2.64 -2.74
C ASN A 414 4.65 -1.52 -3.75
N MET A 415 5.49 -1.39 -4.79
CA MET A 415 5.23 -0.46 -5.89
C MET A 415 3.91 -0.76 -6.59
N PHE A 416 3.64 -2.02 -6.97
CA PHE A 416 2.38 -2.40 -7.61
C PHE A 416 1.18 -2.19 -6.69
N ARG A 417 1.32 -2.42 -5.38
CA ARG A 417 0.28 -2.08 -4.39
C ARG A 417 0.00 -0.58 -4.35
N GLN A 418 1.03 0.25 -4.37
CA GLN A 418 0.86 1.71 -4.41
C GLN A 418 0.20 2.18 -5.70
N LEU A 419 0.58 1.61 -6.85
CA LEU A 419 -0.11 1.87 -8.11
C LEU A 419 -1.59 1.46 -8.02
N GLY A 420 -1.88 0.30 -7.44
CA GLY A 420 -3.25 -0.15 -7.17
C GLY A 420 -4.04 0.83 -6.30
N ASN A 421 -3.44 1.33 -5.22
CA ASN A 421 -4.07 2.32 -4.32
C ASN A 421 -4.46 3.61 -5.07
N VAL A 422 -3.52 4.14 -5.84
CA VAL A 422 -3.70 5.39 -6.60
C VAL A 422 -4.73 5.19 -7.72
N LEU A 423 -4.62 4.10 -8.49
CA LEU A 423 -5.55 3.78 -9.58
C LEU A 423 -6.96 3.47 -9.06
N GLY A 424 -7.10 2.75 -7.94
CA GLY A 424 -8.39 2.40 -7.35
C GLY A 424 -9.21 3.63 -6.99
N THR A 425 -8.59 4.56 -6.26
CA THR A 425 -9.24 5.80 -5.84
C THR A 425 -9.54 6.74 -7.01
N ALA A 426 -8.68 6.77 -8.02
CA ALA A 426 -8.86 7.65 -9.17
C ALA A 426 -9.84 7.12 -10.21
N VAL A 427 -9.71 5.86 -10.64
CA VAL A 427 -10.60 5.25 -11.65
C VAL A 427 -12.01 5.14 -11.10
N LEU A 428 -12.18 4.53 -9.90
CA LEU A 428 -13.52 4.37 -9.33
C LEU A 428 -14.12 5.71 -8.89
N GLY A 429 -13.29 6.65 -8.43
CA GLY A 429 -13.72 8.03 -8.17
C GLY A 429 -14.21 8.75 -9.43
N THR A 430 -13.50 8.58 -10.56
CA THR A 430 -13.91 9.16 -11.86
C THR A 430 -15.19 8.52 -12.39
N VAL A 431 -15.31 7.19 -12.31
CA VAL A 431 -16.55 6.48 -12.65
C VAL A 431 -17.70 7.00 -11.81
N LEU A 432 -17.52 7.11 -10.49
CA LEU A 432 -18.54 7.65 -9.59
C LEU A 432 -18.95 9.07 -9.97
N THR A 433 -18.01 10.00 -10.16
CA THR A 433 -18.33 11.40 -10.46
C THR A 433 -18.97 11.57 -11.84
N SER A 434 -18.46 10.89 -12.86
CA SER A 434 -19.00 10.98 -14.23
C SER A 434 -20.40 10.36 -14.35
N GLN A 435 -20.61 9.18 -13.73
CA GLN A 435 -21.91 8.53 -13.73
C GLN A 435 -22.91 9.28 -12.87
N TYR A 436 -22.48 9.86 -11.73
CA TYR A 436 -23.35 10.69 -10.91
C TYR A 436 -23.85 11.91 -11.66
N ALA A 437 -22.97 12.65 -12.34
CA ALA A 437 -23.35 13.82 -13.12
C ALA A 437 -24.34 13.46 -14.24
N THR A 438 -24.10 12.35 -14.95
CA THR A 438 -24.96 11.88 -16.04
C THR A 438 -26.32 11.41 -15.52
N ALA A 439 -26.34 10.62 -14.45
CA ALA A 439 -27.56 10.11 -13.84
C ALA A 439 -28.41 11.24 -13.24
N LEU A 440 -27.79 12.20 -12.57
CA LEU A 440 -28.48 13.36 -12.00
C LEU A 440 -29.10 14.24 -13.09
N ALA A 441 -28.37 14.53 -14.17
CA ALA A 441 -28.88 15.33 -15.28
C ALA A 441 -30.12 14.70 -15.92
N ARG A 442 -30.08 13.38 -16.15
CA ARG A 442 -31.22 12.62 -16.68
C ARG A 442 -32.44 12.69 -15.75
N ARG A 443 -32.26 12.42 -14.46
CA ARG A 443 -33.36 12.42 -13.47
C ARG A 443 -34.00 13.80 -13.27
N LEU A 444 -33.19 14.86 -13.30
CA LEU A 444 -33.71 16.22 -13.25
C LEU A 444 -34.45 16.59 -14.56
N ALA A 445 -34.01 16.09 -15.70
CA ALA A 445 -34.73 16.26 -16.97
C ALA A 445 -36.09 15.53 -16.98
N ASP A 446 -36.18 14.40 -16.26
CA ASP A 446 -37.43 13.66 -16.03
C ASP A 446 -38.33 14.31 -14.95
N ALA A 447 -38.00 15.53 -14.51
CA ALA A 447 -38.70 16.30 -13.49
C ALA A 447 -38.81 15.60 -12.11
N GLU A 448 -37.88 14.71 -11.77
CA GLU A 448 -37.80 14.16 -10.41
C GLU A 448 -37.41 15.25 -9.39
N PRO A 449 -38.03 15.26 -8.19
CA PRO A 449 -37.60 16.14 -7.11
C PRO A 449 -36.14 15.92 -6.74
N ALA A 450 -35.37 17.00 -6.58
CA ALA A 450 -33.94 16.95 -6.27
C ALA A 450 -33.62 16.10 -5.02
N GLU A 451 -34.51 16.11 -4.02
CA GLU A 451 -34.40 15.31 -2.79
C GLU A 451 -34.35 13.80 -3.05
N ARG A 452 -34.98 13.32 -4.12
CA ARG A 452 -34.93 11.90 -4.55
C ARG A 452 -33.87 11.69 -5.62
N ALA A 453 -33.77 12.60 -6.58
CA ALA A 453 -32.86 12.48 -7.72
C ALA A 453 -31.39 12.39 -7.28
N VAL A 454 -30.96 13.18 -6.28
CA VAL A 454 -29.58 13.21 -5.80
C VAL A 454 -29.11 11.87 -5.20
N PRO A 455 -29.76 11.31 -4.16
CA PRO A 455 -29.32 10.05 -3.56
C PRO A 455 -29.50 8.86 -4.51
N GLU A 456 -30.50 8.87 -5.40
CA GLU A 456 -30.67 7.82 -6.40
C GLU A 456 -29.59 7.86 -7.49
N ALA A 457 -29.30 9.03 -8.06
CA ALA A 457 -28.22 9.19 -9.03
C ALA A 457 -26.86 8.78 -8.45
N PHE A 458 -26.62 9.11 -7.18
CA PHE A 458 -25.39 8.72 -6.50
C PHE A 458 -25.30 7.20 -6.29
N THR A 459 -26.42 6.57 -5.92
CA THR A 459 -26.50 5.11 -5.75
C THR A 459 -26.25 4.39 -7.07
N GLU A 460 -26.80 4.87 -8.18
CA GLU A 460 -26.56 4.31 -9.51
C GLU A 460 -25.09 4.44 -9.93
N ALA A 461 -24.47 5.59 -9.67
CA ALA A 461 -23.05 5.80 -9.91
C ALA A 461 -22.18 4.89 -9.03
N PHE A 462 -22.59 4.68 -7.78
CA PHE A 462 -21.96 3.76 -6.85
C PHE A 462 -22.04 2.30 -7.32
N HIS A 463 -23.19 1.88 -7.86
CA HIS A 463 -23.36 0.56 -8.47
C HIS A 463 -22.48 0.38 -9.72
N SER A 464 -22.39 1.41 -10.56
CA SER A 464 -21.51 1.39 -11.75
C SER A 464 -20.04 1.20 -11.37
N GLY A 465 -19.55 1.96 -10.39
CA GLY A 465 -18.19 1.80 -9.86
C GLY A 465 -17.98 0.42 -9.22
N THR A 466 -18.98 -0.09 -8.51
CA THR A 466 -18.97 -1.44 -7.91
C THR A 466 -18.82 -2.54 -8.97
N LEU A 467 -19.54 -2.44 -10.09
CA LEU A 467 -19.44 -3.37 -11.21
C LEU A 467 -18.04 -3.35 -11.84
N VAL A 468 -17.47 -2.16 -12.06
CA VAL A 468 -16.10 -2.02 -12.58
C VAL A 468 -15.10 -2.68 -11.63
N ALA A 469 -15.22 -2.43 -10.32
CA ALA A 469 -14.34 -3.02 -9.32
C ALA A 469 -14.45 -4.55 -9.26
N GLY A 470 -15.67 -5.08 -9.22
CA GLY A 470 -15.93 -6.52 -9.25
C GLY A 470 -15.39 -7.19 -10.50
N ALA A 471 -15.58 -6.58 -11.67
CA ALA A 471 -15.07 -7.10 -12.94
C ALA A 471 -13.55 -7.15 -12.98
N VAL A 472 -12.85 -6.10 -12.52
CA VAL A 472 -11.38 -6.07 -12.44
C VAL A 472 -10.85 -7.15 -11.50
N LEU A 473 -11.48 -7.35 -10.33
CA LEU A 473 -11.10 -8.38 -9.37
C LEU A 473 -11.29 -9.80 -9.94
N LEU A 474 -12.43 -10.08 -10.60
CA LEU A 474 -12.70 -11.36 -11.25
C LEU A 474 -11.76 -11.60 -12.43
N ALA A 475 -11.49 -10.59 -13.25
CA ALA A 475 -10.56 -10.69 -14.37
C ALA A 475 -9.14 -11.04 -13.90
N ALA A 476 -8.71 -10.51 -12.73
CA ALA A 476 -7.42 -10.85 -12.14
C ALA A 476 -7.37 -12.27 -11.54
N ALA A 477 -8.51 -12.87 -11.19
CA ALA A 477 -8.57 -14.24 -10.68
C ALA A 477 -8.17 -15.28 -11.74
N VAL A 478 -8.41 -15.00 -13.03
CA VAL A 478 -8.06 -15.89 -14.14
C VAL A 478 -6.54 -16.10 -14.26
N PRO A 479 -5.70 -15.06 -14.46
CA PRO A 479 -4.25 -15.24 -14.53
C PRO A 479 -3.68 -15.72 -13.19
N ALA A 480 -4.27 -15.32 -12.05
CA ALA A 480 -3.87 -15.85 -10.74
C ALA A 480 -4.03 -17.39 -10.69
N PHE A 481 -5.17 -17.90 -11.17
CA PHE A 481 -5.41 -19.33 -11.24
C PHE A 481 -4.51 -20.02 -12.27
N LEU A 482 -4.33 -19.43 -13.45
CA LEU A 482 -3.59 -20.09 -14.53
C LEU A 482 -2.08 -20.15 -14.27
N PHE A 483 -1.49 -19.08 -13.70
CA PHE A 483 -0.04 -18.91 -13.73
C PHE A 483 0.66 -18.91 -12.37
N ILE A 484 -0.04 -18.68 -11.25
CA ILE A 484 0.59 -18.75 -9.92
C ILE A 484 0.93 -20.20 -9.59
N ARG A 485 2.18 -20.44 -9.17
CA ARG A 485 2.64 -21.78 -8.78
C ARG A 485 1.96 -22.26 -7.49
N SER A 486 1.48 -23.51 -7.51
CA SER A 486 0.70 -24.11 -6.42
C SER A 486 1.51 -24.45 -5.18
N ARG A 487 2.82 -24.71 -5.30
CA ARG A 487 3.70 -25.14 -4.20
C ARG A 487 5.02 -24.36 -4.21
N PRO A 488 5.62 -24.09 -3.04
CA PRO A 488 7.07 -23.90 -2.98
C PRO A 488 7.70 -25.14 -3.62
N ALA A 489 8.64 -24.96 -4.55
CA ALA A 489 9.43 -26.10 -5.01
C ALA A 489 10.02 -26.76 -3.76
N ALA A 490 9.73 -28.04 -3.55
CA ALA A 490 10.45 -28.83 -2.56
C ALA A 490 11.92 -28.77 -2.98
N ALA A 491 12.74 -28.13 -2.16
CA ALA A 491 14.19 -28.20 -2.27
C ALA A 491 14.66 -29.49 -1.61
#